data_AF-A0A5C6APV4-F1
#
_entry.id   AF-A0A5C6APV4-F1
#
_cell.length_a   1.000
_cell.length_b   1.000
_cell.length_c   1.000
_cell.angle_alpha   90.00
_cell.angle_beta   90.00
_cell.angle_gamma   90.00
#
_symmetry.space_group_name_H-M   'P 1'
#
loop_
_entity.id
_entity.type
_entity.pdbx_description
1 polymer ?
#
loop_
_entity_poly.entity_id
_entity_poly.type
_entity_poly.pdbx_seq_one_letter_code
_entity_poly.pdbx_strand_id
1 'polypeptide(L)'
;MHNLRNLLAIILLAAAAPGLSAQDDLKQNFQSPPNSAKPHTWWHWMNGYVSAEGITADLEAMQRSGIGGFQAFQIERNMSPGPVKYLGPQWRRLMKHTLEEADRLGLEVCYHNCAGWSSSGGPWITPEYAMQNVVWTEQQVAGPTKLDVKLQRPKDLRDDYFQDIAVLAFPTPKSELGDKTGFRVDNWKAKAGYERDNQITPDTRDVSSDDSIELGKGSRRGQAWFSVLTSVESE
;
A
#
# COMPACT_ATOMS: atom_id res chain seq x y z
N MET A 1 66.00 -8.51 13.86
CA MET A 1 65.47 -8.02 12.58
C MET A 1 65.07 -9.12 11.59
N HIS A 2 65.78 -10.26 11.51
CA HIS A 2 65.40 -11.37 10.62
C HIS A 2 64.02 -11.99 10.94
N ASN A 3 63.69 -12.17 12.22
CA ASN A 3 62.42 -12.78 12.63
C ASN A 3 61.17 -11.91 12.32
N LEU A 4 61.33 -10.59 12.26
CA LEU A 4 60.22 -9.66 11.98
C LEU A 4 59.87 -9.61 10.48
N ARG A 5 60.88 -9.75 9.59
CA ARG A 5 60.65 -9.87 8.14
C ARG A 5 59.95 -11.17 7.77
N ASN A 6 60.29 -12.27 8.45
CA ASN A 6 59.63 -13.56 8.25
C ASN A 6 58.18 -13.55 8.77
N LEU A 7 57.91 -12.86 9.91
CA LEU A 7 56.55 -12.69 10.43
C LEU A 7 55.66 -11.86 9.48
N LEU A 8 56.20 -10.75 8.96
CA LEU A 8 55.50 -9.89 7.99
C LEU A 8 55.22 -10.64 6.67
N ALA A 9 56.14 -11.46 6.18
CA ALA A 9 55.94 -12.27 4.98
C ALA A 9 54.84 -13.34 5.17
N ILE A 10 54.75 -13.97 6.35
CA ILE A 10 53.70 -14.96 6.67
C ILE A 10 52.32 -14.29 6.78
N ILE A 11 52.24 -13.10 7.39
CA ILE A 11 50.99 -12.33 7.50
C ILE A 11 50.48 -11.88 6.12
N LEU A 12 51.39 -11.44 5.24
CA LEU A 12 51.06 -11.07 3.85
C LEU A 12 50.59 -12.27 3.01
N LEU A 13 51.15 -13.47 3.24
CA LEU A 13 50.74 -14.69 2.53
C LEU A 13 49.36 -15.19 3.00
N ALA A 14 49.05 -15.05 4.30
CA ALA A 14 47.74 -15.42 4.86
C ALA A 14 46.61 -14.47 4.44
N ALA A 15 46.93 -13.19 4.19
CA ALA A 15 45.95 -12.19 3.72
C ALA A 15 45.58 -12.32 2.23
N ALA A 16 46.36 -13.03 1.43
CA ALA A 16 46.10 -13.25 0.00
C ALA A 16 45.27 -14.52 -0.30
N ALA A 17 45.18 -15.45 0.66
CA ALA A 17 44.43 -16.70 0.50
C ALA A 17 42.90 -16.57 0.34
N PRO A 18 42.19 -15.60 0.96
CA PRO A 18 40.74 -15.49 0.83
C PRO A 18 40.27 -15.14 -0.59
N GLY A 19 41.10 -14.44 -1.38
CA GLY A 19 40.75 -13.97 -2.72
C GLY A 19 40.73 -15.06 -3.79
N LEU A 20 41.58 -16.09 -3.67
CA LEU A 20 41.57 -17.22 -4.62
C LEU A 20 40.35 -18.12 -4.42
N SER A 21 39.97 -18.41 -3.17
CA SER A 21 38.78 -19.23 -2.87
C SER A 21 37.49 -18.56 -3.36
N ALA A 22 37.35 -17.26 -3.14
CA ALA A 22 36.18 -16.51 -3.58
C ALA A 22 36.02 -16.45 -5.11
N GLN A 23 37.12 -16.47 -5.87
CA GLN A 23 37.09 -16.44 -7.33
C GLN A 23 36.73 -17.82 -7.94
N ASP A 24 37.25 -18.91 -7.37
CA ASP A 24 36.89 -20.27 -7.77
C ASP A 24 35.40 -20.56 -7.43
N ASP A 25 34.92 -20.08 -6.29
CA ASP A 25 33.50 -20.15 -5.90
C ASP A 25 32.59 -19.39 -6.87
N LEU A 26 32.98 -18.19 -7.33
CA LEU A 26 32.20 -17.41 -8.30
C LEU A 26 32.12 -18.10 -9.67
N LYS A 27 33.24 -18.63 -10.17
CA LYS A 27 33.26 -19.36 -11.45
C LYS A 27 32.41 -20.63 -11.36
N GLN A 28 32.53 -21.38 -10.27
CA GLN A 28 31.73 -22.59 -10.05
C GLN A 28 30.24 -22.27 -9.95
N ASN A 29 29.86 -21.27 -9.15
CA ASN A 29 28.46 -20.84 -9.03
C ASN A 29 27.92 -20.23 -10.32
N PHE A 30 28.76 -19.64 -11.18
CA PHE A 30 28.30 -19.20 -12.50
C PHE A 30 28.05 -20.38 -13.45
N GLN A 31 28.89 -21.41 -13.41
CA GLN A 31 28.74 -22.63 -14.22
C GLN A 31 27.62 -23.55 -13.71
N SER A 32 27.34 -23.52 -12.41
CA SER A 32 26.29 -24.29 -11.74
C SER A 32 25.59 -23.42 -10.70
N PRO A 33 24.66 -22.53 -11.15
CA PRO A 33 23.96 -21.60 -10.26
C PRO A 33 23.23 -22.30 -9.11
N PRO A 34 23.36 -21.78 -7.87
CA PRO A 34 22.57 -22.28 -6.75
C PRO A 34 21.09 -21.99 -6.96
N ASN A 35 20.21 -22.67 -6.22
CA ASN A 35 18.76 -22.44 -6.31
C ASN A 35 18.37 -20.97 -6.04
N SER A 36 19.10 -20.27 -5.15
CA SER A 36 18.87 -18.84 -4.85
C SER A 36 19.10 -17.88 -6.02
N ALA A 37 19.78 -18.34 -7.08
CA ALA A 37 20.01 -17.56 -8.30
C ALA A 37 18.98 -17.87 -9.40
N LYS A 38 18.10 -18.87 -9.21
CA LYS A 38 17.10 -19.24 -10.20
C LYS A 38 15.95 -18.23 -10.21
N PRO A 39 15.37 -17.91 -11.38
CA PRO A 39 14.24 -17.02 -11.46
C PRO A 39 12.98 -17.66 -10.88
N HIS A 40 12.05 -16.82 -10.42
CA HIS A 40 10.69 -17.22 -10.06
C HIS A 40 9.69 -16.79 -11.13
N THR A 41 8.52 -17.42 -11.15
CA THR A 41 7.39 -17.02 -12.02
C THR A 41 6.15 -16.65 -11.22
N TRP A 42 5.27 -15.84 -11.78
CA TRP A 42 3.89 -15.75 -11.31
C TRP A 42 3.09 -16.95 -11.80
N TRP A 43 2.27 -17.50 -10.92
CA TRP A 43 1.41 -18.62 -11.23
C TRP A 43 0.01 -18.34 -10.69
N HIS A 44 -0.92 -18.13 -11.62
CA HIS A 44 -2.28 -17.71 -11.32
C HIS A 44 -3.23 -18.89 -11.43
N TRP A 45 -3.96 -19.18 -10.35
CA TRP A 45 -5.14 -20.02 -10.43
C TRP A 45 -6.31 -19.20 -10.93
N MET A 46 -6.79 -19.54 -12.12
CA MET A 46 -7.82 -18.78 -12.81
C MET A 46 -9.21 -19.23 -12.34
N ASN A 47 -9.84 -18.40 -11.53
CA ASN A 47 -11.23 -18.48 -11.06
C ASN A 47 -11.69 -19.88 -10.62
N GLY A 48 -10.85 -20.64 -9.92
CA GLY A 48 -11.19 -21.98 -9.43
C GLY A 48 -11.10 -23.11 -10.46
N TYR A 49 -10.56 -22.85 -11.65
CA TYR A 49 -10.16 -23.89 -12.61
C TYR A 49 -8.76 -24.40 -12.28
N VAL A 50 -8.71 -25.38 -11.39
CA VAL A 50 -7.46 -26.01 -10.93
C VAL A 50 -7.72 -27.48 -10.58
N SER A 51 -6.74 -28.34 -10.85
CA SER A 51 -6.77 -29.77 -10.49
C SER A 51 -5.41 -30.23 -9.95
N ALA A 52 -5.38 -31.33 -9.20
CA ALA A 52 -4.13 -31.86 -8.64
C ALA A 52 -3.16 -32.31 -9.74
N GLU A 53 -3.69 -32.90 -10.81
CA GLU A 53 -2.93 -33.35 -11.98
C GLU A 53 -2.29 -32.17 -12.71
N GLY A 54 -3.04 -31.08 -12.88
CA GLY A 54 -2.53 -29.84 -13.48
C GLY A 54 -1.45 -29.19 -12.63
N ILE A 55 -1.64 -29.14 -11.30
CA ILE A 55 -0.64 -28.64 -10.35
C ILE A 55 0.67 -29.40 -10.48
N THR A 56 0.63 -30.74 -10.43
CA THR A 56 1.84 -31.57 -10.58
C THR A 56 2.51 -31.33 -11.92
N ALA A 57 1.75 -31.31 -13.01
CA ALA A 57 2.29 -31.08 -14.35
C ALA A 57 2.98 -29.71 -14.48
N ASP A 58 2.36 -28.65 -13.96
CA ASP A 58 2.89 -27.29 -13.97
C ASP A 58 4.20 -27.19 -13.17
N LEU A 59 4.21 -27.70 -11.93
CA LEU A 59 5.38 -27.60 -11.05
C LEU A 59 6.56 -28.43 -11.57
N GLU A 60 6.30 -29.62 -12.13
CA GLU A 60 7.36 -30.39 -12.77
C GLU A 60 7.88 -29.69 -14.04
N ALA A 61 7.03 -28.98 -14.78
CA ALA A 61 7.46 -28.18 -15.92
C ALA A 61 8.33 -26.99 -15.48
N MET A 62 8.00 -26.33 -14.38
CA MET A 62 8.82 -25.28 -13.79
C MET A 62 10.20 -25.82 -13.40
N GLN A 63 10.26 -26.94 -12.67
CA GLN A 63 11.51 -27.56 -12.25
C GLN A 63 12.39 -27.95 -13.44
N ARG A 64 11.82 -28.60 -14.47
CA ARG A 64 12.54 -28.97 -15.70
C ARG A 64 13.09 -27.78 -16.46
N SER A 65 12.40 -26.64 -16.39
CA SER A 65 12.78 -25.39 -17.06
C SER A 65 13.83 -24.58 -16.28
N GLY A 66 14.25 -25.04 -15.10
CA GLY A 66 15.24 -24.35 -14.26
C GLY A 66 14.67 -23.19 -13.43
N ILE A 67 13.34 -23.10 -13.27
CA ILE A 67 12.70 -22.15 -12.36
C ILE A 67 12.97 -22.59 -10.91
N GLY A 68 13.25 -21.62 -10.03
CA GLY A 68 13.57 -21.84 -8.62
C GLY A 68 12.36 -21.84 -7.69
N GLY A 69 11.24 -21.28 -8.15
CA GLY A 69 10.06 -21.08 -7.34
C GLY A 69 8.97 -20.30 -8.06
N PHE A 70 7.87 -20.05 -7.36
CA PHE A 70 6.72 -19.35 -7.91
C PHE A 70 6.01 -18.48 -6.87
N GLN A 71 5.31 -17.47 -7.36
CA GLN A 71 4.39 -16.64 -6.60
C GLN A 71 2.96 -17.03 -6.98
N ALA A 72 2.24 -17.61 -6.02
CA ALA A 72 0.89 -18.11 -6.21
C ALA A 72 -0.16 -17.02 -5.97
N PHE A 73 -1.06 -16.89 -6.94
CA PHE A 73 -2.15 -15.92 -6.93
C PHE A 73 -3.50 -16.57 -7.26
N GLN A 74 -4.58 -15.99 -6.76
CA GLN A 74 -5.95 -16.46 -6.98
C GLN A 74 -6.72 -15.36 -7.68
N ILE A 75 -6.92 -15.48 -8.99
CA ILE A 75 -7.39 -14.40 -9.85
C ILE A 75 -8.66 -14.80 -10.58
N GLU A 76 -9.56 -13.84 -10.75
CA GLU A 76 -10.59 -13.89 -11.77
C GLU A 76 -10.44 -12.67 -12.68
N ARG A 77 -10.85 -12.81 -13.96
CA ARG A 77 -11.03 -11.65 -14.83
C ARG A 77 -12.00 -11.97 -15.95
N ASN A 78 -13.26 -11.52 -15.84
CA ASN A 78 -14.29 -11.71 -16.87
C ASN A 78 -14.54 -13.19 -17.23
N MET A 79 -14.56 -14.06 -16.23
CA MET A 79 -14.73 -15.51 -16.40
C MET A 79 -15.82 -16.03 -15.48
N SER A 80 -16.51 -17.09 -15.91
CA SER A 80 -17.43 -17.84 -15.05
C SER A 80 -16.67 -18.49 -13.89
N PRO A 81 -17.29 -18.64 -12.71
CA PRO A 81 -16.67 -19.32 -11.58
C PRO A 81 -16.45 -20.81 -11.92
N GLY A 82 -15.24 -21.27 -11.67
CA GLY A 82 -14.85 -22.67 -11.74
C GLY A 82 -15.38 -23.47 -10.53
N PRO A 83 -15.15 -24.80 -10.54
CA PRO A 83 -15.72 -25.70 -9.54
C PRO A 83 -15.09 -25.55 -8.14
N VAL A 84 -13.88 -24.98 -8.04
CA VAL A 84 -13.15 -24.87 -6.78
C VAL A 84 -13.36 -23.50 -6.14
N LYS A 85 -14.12 -23.46 -5.04
CA LYS A 85 -14.33 -22.23 -4.26
C LYS A 85 -13.10 -21.87 -3.42
N TYR A 86 -12.61 -20.64 -3.56
CA TYR A 86 -11.51 -20.08 -2.76
C TYR A 86 -11.72 -20.26 -1.25
N LEU A 87 -10.66 -20.65 -0.54
CA LEU A 87 -10.64 -21.01 0.90
C LEU A 87 -11.59 -22.14 1.34
N GLY A 88 -12.32 -22.76 0.41
CA GLY A 88 -13.15 -23.93 0.68
C GLY A 88 -12.34 -25.22 0.92
N PRO A 89 -12.97 -26.32 1.37
CA PRO A 89 -12.26 -27.56 1.68
C PRO A 89 -11.47 -28.14 0.51
N GLN A 90 -12.01 -28.10 -0.70
CA GLN A 90 -11.30 -28.59 -1.90
C GLN A 90 -10.09 -27.73 -2.24
N TRP A 91 -10.25 -26.40 -2.19
CA TRP A 91 -9.15 -25.47 -2.42
C TRP A 91 -7.99 -25.71 -1.45
N ARG A 92 -8.29 -25.89 -0.15
CA ARG A 92 -7.27 -26.17 0.87
C ARG A 92 -6.51 -27.47 0.59
N ARG A 93 -7.21 -28.51 0.09
CA ARG A 93 -6.55 -29.77 -0.31
C ARG A 93 -5.62 -29.58 -1.49
N LEU A 94 -6.03 -28.81 -2.51
CA LEU A 94 -5.20 -28.52 -3.67
C LEU A 94 -4.00 -27.63 -3.31
N MET A 95 -4.16 -26.67 -2.41
CA MET A 95 -3.03 -25.89 -1.90
C MET A 95 -2.08 -26.75 -1.07
N LYS A 96 -2.58 -27.68 -0.26
CA LYS A 96 -1.73 -28.66 0.42
C LYS A 96 -0.91 -29.48 -0.60
N HIS A 97 -1.56 -30.01 -1.63
CA HIS A 97 -0.91 -30.74 -2.73
C HIS A 97 0.16 -29.89 -3.43
N THR A 98 -0.13 -28.60 -3.67
CA THR A 98 0.82 -27.65 -4.24
C THR A 98 2.08 -27.50 -3.39
N LEU A 99 1.92 -27.33 -2.07
CA LEU A 99 3.04 -27.19 -1.15
C LEU A 99 3.86 -28.47 -1.04
N GLU A 100 3.20 -29.63 -1.04
CA GLU A 100 3.84 -30.95 -1.02
C GLU A 100 4.66 -31.21 -2.31
N GLU A 101 4.11 -30.84 -3.47
CA GLU A 101 4.81 -30.96 -4.76
C GLU A 101 5.96 -29.96 -4.90
N ALA A 102 5.79 -28.74 -4.41
CA ALA A 102 6.87 -27.74 -4.40
C ALA A 102 8.05 -28.21 -3.52
N ASP A 103 7.77 -28.74 -2.32
CA ASP A 103 8.79 -29.33 -1.45
C ASP A 103 9.51 -30.51 -2.11
N ARG A 104 8.74 -31.45 -2.70
CA ARG A 104 9.30 -32.59 -3.46
C ARG A 104 10.24 -32.17 -4.58
N LEU A 105 9.93 -31.05 -5.25
CA LEU A 105 10.68 -30.56 -6.41
C LEU A 105 11.77 -29.54 -6.04
N GLY A 106 11.86 -29.12 -4.78
CA GLY A 106 12.78 -28.09 -4.32
C GLY A 106 12.47 -26.70 -4.88
N LEU A 107 11.19 -26.37 -5.06
CA LEU A 107 10.70 -25.07 -5.52
C LEU A 107 10.32 -24.18 -4.32
N GLU A 108 10.76 -22.93 -4.34
CA GLU A 108 10.33 -21.94 -3.35
C GLU A 108 8.89 -21.49 -3.63
N VAL A 109 8.08 -21.38 -2.58
CA VAL A 109 6.70 -20.92 -2.67
C VAL A 109 6.56 -19.57 -2.00
N CYS A 110 6.13 -18.58 -2.78
CA CYS A 110 5.62 -17.33 -2.28
C CYS A 110 4.09 -17.31 -2.49
N TYR A 111 3.35 -16.87 -1.49
CA TYR A 111 1.89 -16.78 -1.56
C TYR A 111 1.46 -15.36 -1.25
N HIS A 112 0.59 -14.80 -2.09
CA HIS A 112 0.08 -13.44 -1.88
C HIS A 112 -0.76 -13.37 -0.59
N ASN A 113 -0.63 -12.27 0.17
CA ASN A 113 -1.22 -12.11 1.50
C ASN A 113 -2.77 -12.19 1.54
N CYS A 114 -3.44 -11.94 0.41
CA CYS A 114 -4.89 -12.08 0.27
C CYS A 114 -5.30 -12.64 -1.10
N ALA A 115 -6.60 -12.82 -1.32
CA ALA A 115 -7.12 -13.12 -2.66
C ALA A 115 -6.76 -12.01 -3.65
N GLY A 116 -6.65 -12.34 -4.94
CA GLY A 116 -6.21 -11.38 -5.94
C GLY A 116 -4.68 -11.37 -6.11
N TRP A 117 -4.15 -10.21 -6.48
CA TRP A 117 -2.75 -9.97 -6.85
C TRP A 117 -2.13 -8.71 -6.23
N SER A 118 -2.92 -7.93 -5.48
CA SER A 118 -2.47 -6.65 -4.95
C SER A 118 -3.06 -6.36 -3.59
N SER A 119 -2.34 -5.54 -2.85
CA SER A 119 -2.80 -4.83 -1.64
C SER A 119 -3.05 -5.79 -0.46
N SER A 120 -4.09 -5.54 0.34
CA SER A 120 -4.42 -6.29 1.55
C SER A 120 -5.91 -6.16 1.83
N GLY A 121 -6.72 -7.11 1.40
CA GLY A 121 -8.17 -7.04 1.57
C GLY A 121 -8.83 -8.38 1.83
N GLY A 122 -10.00 -8.37 2.46
CA GLY A 122 -10.79 -9.57 2.69
C GLY A 122 -12.15 -9.26 3.33
N PRO A 123 -13.13 -10.18 3.22
CA PRO A 123 -14.48 -9.99 3.75
C PRO A 123 -14.54 -9.92 5.29
N TRP A 124 -13.43 -10.19 5.98
CA TRP A 124 -13.30 -10.07 7.43
C TRP A 124 -12.87 -8.68 7.90
N ILE A 125 -12.56 -7.75 6.97
CA ILE A 125 -12.20 -6.36 7.30
C ILE A 125 -13.49 -5.54 7.33
N THR A 126 -13.83 -4.99 8.50
CA THR A 126 -14.93 -4.04 8.68
C THR A 126 -14.50 -2.63 8.29
N PRO A 127 -15.46 -1.72 8.00
CA PRO A 127 -15.15 -0.34 7.62
C PRO A 127 -14.20 0.38 8.60
N GLU A 128 -14.30 0.15 9.92
CA GLU A 128 -13.39 0.77 10.89
C GLU A 128 -11.91 0.34 10.77
N TYR A 129 -11.64 -0.80 10.11
CA TYR A 129 -10.27 -1.31 9.90
C TYR A 129 -9.82 -1.21 8.43
N ALA A 130 -10.62 -0.63 7.55
CA ALA A 130 -10.24 -0.36 6.17
C ALA A 130 -9.28 0.85 6.08
N MET A 131 -8.79 1.16 4.88
CA MET A 131 -8.14 2.45 4.63
C MET A 131 -9.14 3.58 4.92
N GLN A 132 -8.65 4.70 5.42
CA GLN A 132 -9.46 5.74 6.02
C GLN A 132 -9.22 7.09 5.31
N ASN A 133 -10.29 7.81 4.98
CA ASN A 133 -10.26 9.13 4.36
C ASN A 133 -10.79 10.20 5.31
N VAL A 134 -10.13 11.37 5.33
CA VAL A 134 -10.66 12.53 6.03
C VAL A 134 -11.71 13.21 5.15
N VAL A 135 -12.94 13.28 5.65
CA VAL A 135 -14.07 13.97 5.02
C VAL A 135 -14.56 15.12 5.90
N TRP A 136 -15.24 16.09 5.29
CA TRP A 136 -15.80 17.19 6.05
C TRP A 136 -17.06 17.78 5.44
N THR A 137 -17.81 18.49 6.30
CA THR A 137 -18.86 19.41 5.89
C THR A 137 -18.55 20.80 6.43
N GLU A 138 -19.09 21.81 5.73
CA GLU A 138 -18.88 23.21 6.05
C GLU A 138 -20.24 23.87 6.27
N GLN A 139 -20.35 24.67 7.33
CA GLN A 139 -21.55 25.46 7.60
C GLN A 139 -21.16 26.83 8.19
N GLN A 140 -21.62 27.91 7.55
CA GLN A 140 -21.50 29.26 8.08
C GLN A 140 -22.61 29.54 9.10
N VAL A 141 -22.25 30.12 10.25
CA VAL A 141 -23.20 30.53 11.29
C VAL A 141 -22.97 31.96 11.77
N ALA A 142 -24.06 32.67 12.06
CA ALA A 142 -23.99 34.03 12.59
C ALA A 142 -23.62 34.00 14.08
N GLY A 143 -22.67 34.86 14.49
CA GLY A 143 -22.26 35.02 15.88
C GLY A 143 -21.90 36.48 16.21
N PRO A 144 -21.48 36.77 17.46
CA PRO A 144 -21.26 35.84 18.56
C PRO A 144 -22.55 35.53 19.33
N THR A 145 -23.04 34.30 19.24
CA THR A 145 -24.21 33.83 20.01
C THR A 145 -24.03 32.36 20.42
N LYS A 146 -24.77 31.93 21.44
CA LYS A 146 -24.89 30.50 21.72
C LYS A 146 -25.77 29.89 20.63
N LEU A 147 -25.29 28.81 20.04
CA LEU A 147 -25.95 28.12 18.93
C LEU A 147 -26.16 26.67 19.30
N ASP A 148 -27.37 26.17 19.02
CA ASP A 148 -27.70 24.76 19.00
C ASP A 148 -28.12 24.44 17.57
N VAL A 149 -27.20 23.84 16.80
CA VAL A 149 -27.38 23.57 15.38
C VAL A 149 -27.01 22.13 15.08
N LYS A 150 -27.81 21.49 14.22
CA LYS A 150 -27.48 20.17 13.68
C LYS A 150 -26.55 20.35 12.49
N LEU A 151 -25.30 19.96 12.65
CA LEU A 151 -24.32 19.96 11.55
C LEU A 151 -24.68 18.91 10.51
N GLN A 152 -24.35 19.19 9.26
CA GLN A 152 -24.55 18.25 8.16
C GLN A 152 -23.51 17.12 8.26
N ARG A 153 -23.94 15.89 8.00
CA ARG A 153 -23.03 14.75 7.82
C ARG A 153 -22.60 14.68 6.35
N PRO A 154 -21.34 14.28 6.05
CA PRO A 154 -20.94 13.94 4.69
C PRO A 154 -21.89 12.91 4.06
N LYS A 155 -22.03 12.96 2.73
CA LYS A 155 -22.85 12.04 1.94
C LYS A 155 -21.95 11.02 1.24
N ASP A 156 -22.58 9.97 0.69
CA ASP A 156 -21.91 8.96 -0.14
C ASP A 156 -20.82 8.15 0.59
N LEU A 157 -20.98 8.00 1.91
CA LEU A 157 -20.12 7.21 2.77
C LEU A 157 -20.17 5.73 2.40
N ARG A 158 -19.01 5.11 2.24
CA ARG A 158 -18.92 3.66 2.06
C ARG A 158 -19.46 2.94 3.29
N ASP A 159 -20.35 1.98 3.06
CA ASP A 159 -20.98 1.16 4.10
C ASP A 159 -21.68 1.98 5.22
N ASP A 160 -22.03 3.24 4.94
CA ASP A 160 -22.53 4.23 5.91
C ASP A 160 -21.63 4.40 7.16
N TYR A 161 -20.34 4.07 7.07
CA TYR A 161 -19.40 4.21 8.19
C TYR A 161 -18.91 5.66 8.33
N PHE A 162 -18.87 6.15 9.57
CA PHE A 162 -18.47 7.52 9.87
C PHE A 162 -18.06 7.66 11.33
N GLN A 163 -16.98 8.41 11.55
CA GLN A 163 -16.57 8.79 12.90
C GLN A 163 -16.10 10.24 12.93
N ASP A 164 -16.66 11.03 13.85
CA ASP A 164 -16.25 12.41 14.09
C ASP A 164 -14.82 12.47 14.65
N ILE A 165 -14.01 13.40 14.12
CA ILE A 165 -12.68 13.73 14.66
C ILE A 165 -12.78 15.02 15.48
N ALA A 166 -13.27 16.09 14.86
CA ALA A 166 -13.30 17.42 15.45
C ALA A 166 -14.30 18.35 14.76
N VAL A 167 -14.81 19.32 15.52
CA VAL A 167 -15.52 20.50 15.01
C VAL A 167 -14.62 21.72 15.19
N LEU A 168 -14.22 22.34 14.09
CA LEU A 168 -13.37 23.54 14.10
C LEU A 168 -14.21 24.77 13.81
N ALA A 169 -14.26 25.72 14.75
CA ALA A 169 -14.91 27.00 14.56
C ALA A 169 -13.88 28.12 14.34
N PHE A 170 -13.94 28.84 13.22
CA PHE A 170 -13.06 30.00 12.95
C PHE A 170 -13.82 31.17 12.31
N PRO A 171 -13.36 32.42 12.45
CA PRO A 171 -13.99 33.56 11.78
C PRO A 171 -13.98 33.37 10.25
N THR A 172 -15.14 33.44 9.60
CA THR A 172 -15.22 33.29 8.14
C THR A 172 -14.37 34.38 7.45
N PRO A 173 -13.42 34.00 6.56
CA PRO A 173 -12.70 34.95 5.72
C PRO A 173 -13.63 35.94 5.03
N LYS A 174 -13.20 37.20 4.89
CA LYS A 174 -14.07 38.22 4.27
C LYS A 174 -14.45 37.87 2.83
N SER A 175 -13.57 37.21 2.09
CA SER A 175 -13.85 36.77 0.71
C SER A 175 -14.87 35.63 0.63
N GLU A 176 -15.06 34.87 1.71
CA GLU A 176 -15.99 33.73 1.81
C GLU A 176 -17.36 34.09 2.40
N LEU A 177 -17.61 35.36 2.75
CA LEU A 177 -18.89 35.77 3.31
C LEU A 177 -20.05 35.64 2.29
N GLY A 178 -21.13 34.98 2.72
CA GLY A 178 -22.31 34.72 1.88
C GLY A 178 -22.11 33.50 0.98
N ASP A 179 -22.64 33.55 -0.24
CA ASP A 179 -22.55 32.43 -1.21
C ASP A 179 -21.25 32.44 -2.03
N LYS A 180 -20.20 33.12 -1.53
CA LYS A 180 -18.90 33.23 -2.22
C LYS A 180 -17.97 32.12 -1.76
N THR A 181 -17.21 31.55 -2.69
CA THR A 181 -16.21 30.51 -2.40
C THR A 181 -14.91 31.06 -1.81
N GLY A 182 -14.68 32.38 -1.93
CA GLY A 182 -13.45 33.07 -1.50
C GLY A 182 -12.17 32.52 -2.14
N PHE A 183 -11.04 32.75 -1.48
CA PHE A 183 -9.75 32.22 -1.89
C PHE A 183 -9.57 30.78 -1.38
N ARG A 184 -9.47 29.82 -2.30
CA ARG A 184 -9.08 28.44 -1.98
C ARG A 184 -7.95 27.98 -2.90
N VAL A 185 -7.12 27.07 -2.39
CA VAL A 185 -6.05 26.48 -3.20
C VAL A 185 -6.68 25.67 -4.32
N ASP A 186 -6.40 26.05 -5.56
CA ASP A 186 -6.96 25.37 -6.73
C ASP A 186 -6.34 23.98 -6.83
N ASN A 187 -7.14 22.98 -7.23
CA ASN A 187 -6.68 21.60 -7.43
C ASN A 187 -5.90 21.04 -6.23
N TRP A 188 -6.28 21.42 -5.01
CA TRP A 188 -5.53 21.04 -3.81
C TRP A 188 -5.50 19.52 -3.59
N LYS A 189 -6.53 18.78 -4.03
CA LYS A 189 -6.58 17.32 -3.94
C LYS A 189 -5.44 16.67 -4.72
N ALA A 190 -5.21 17.09 -5.96
CA ALA A 190 -4.09 16.59 -6.72
C ALA A 190 -2.74 17.04 -6.15
N LYS A 191 -2.65 18.29 -5.69
CA LYS A 191 -1.44 18.81 -5.01
C LYS A 191 -1.12 18.04 -3.72
N ALA A 192 -2.13 17.51 -3.04
CA ALA A 192 -2.00 16.67 -1.84
C ALA A 192 -1.89 15.17 -2.16
N GLY A 193 -1.91 14.77 -3.44
CA GLY A 193 -1.71 13.39 -3.87
C GLY A 193 -2.96 12.50 -3.84
N TYR A 194 -4.15 13.06 -3.59
CA TYR A 194 -5.42 12.33 -3.63
C TYR A 194 -5.88 12.03 -5.06
N GLU A 195 -5.51 12.88 -6.02
CA GLU A 195 -5.90 12.74 -7.42
C GLU A 195 -4.65 12.79 -8.30
N ARG A 196 -4.60 11.95 -9.35
CA ARG A 196 -3.47 11.95 -10.28
C ARG A 196 -3.53 13.19 -11.16
N ASP A 197 -2.50 14.02 -11.05
CA ASP A 197 -2.24 15.13 -11.96
C ASP A 197 -0.81 15.02 -12.49
N ASN A 198 -0.66 14.97 -13.82
CA ASN A 198 0.65 14.92 -14.46
C ASN A 198 1.22 16.33 -14.74
N GLN A 199 0.53 17.40 -14.32
CA GLN A 199 0.86 18.80 -14.56
C GLN A 199 0.74 19.66 -13.28
N ILE A 200 1.39 19.23 -12.20
CA ILE A 200 1.39 19.95 -10.93
C ILE A 200 1.97 21.36 -11.12
N THR A 201 1.11 22.37 -10.98
CA THR A 201 1.48 23.78 -11.06
C THR A 201 1.46 24.39 -9.66
N PRO A 202 2.57 25.01 -9.18
CA PRO A 202 2.57 25.72 -7.91
C PRO A 202 1.50 26.82 -7.87
N ASP A 203 0.84 26.97 -6.73
CA ASP A 203 -0.05 28.12 -6.50
C ASP A 203 0.81 29.31 -6.06
N THR A 204 1.04 30.26 -6.97
CA THR A 204 1.84 31.47 -6.71
C THR A 204 0.97 32.71 -6.55
N ARG A 205 -0.34 32.55 -6.39
CA ARG A 205 -1.27 33.68 -6.20
C ARG A 205 -1.05 34.29 -4.83
N ASP A 206 -1.07 35.63 -4.77
CA ASP A 206 -1.02 36.35 -3.49
C ASP A 206 -2.35 36.20 -2.74
N VAL A 207 -2.27 35.97 -1.43
CA VAL A 207 -3.44 35.85 -0.54
C VAL A 207 -3.52 37.09 0.34
N SER A 208 -4.71 37.70 0.39
CA SER A 208 -4.96 38.82 1.30
C SER A 208 -4.83 38.38 2.76
N SER A 209 -4.31 39.25 3.62
CA SER A 209 -4.29 38.99 5.07
C SER A 209 -5.69 38.79 5.66
N ASP A 210 -6.73 39.35 5.02
CA ASP A 210 -8.13 39.15 5.42
C ASP A 210 -8.66 37.75 5.10
N ASP A 211 -7.94 36.99 4.27
CA ASP A 211 -8.25 35.59 3.90
C ASP A 211 -7.29 34.58 4.56
N SER A 212 -6.37 35.07 5.41
CA SER A 212 -5.47 34.25 6.20
C SER A 212 -6.03 34.03 7.60
N ILE A 213 -6.18 32.77 7.99
CA ILE A 213 -6.65 32.37 9.32
C ILE A 213 -5.44 31.98 10.18
N GLU A 214 -5.08 32.81 11.16
CA GLU A 214 -4.03 32.47 12.13
C GLU A 214 -4.61 31.71 13.32
N LEU A 215 -4.31 30.41 13.39
CA LEU A 215 -4.68 29.54 14.51
C LEU A 215 -3.70 29.74 15.68
N GLY A 216 -3.78 30.87 16.39
CA GLY A 216 -2.91 31.07 17.56
C GLY A 216 -2.72 32.52 18.02
N LYS A 217 -3.78 33.18 18.49
CA LYS A 217 -3.81 34.25 19.53
C LYS A 217 -5.24 34.80 19.59
N GLY A 218 -5.75 35.01 20.81
CA GLY A 218 -7.18 35.24 21.11
C GLY A 218 -7.97 36.00 20.04
N SER A 219 -8.99 35.35 19.47
CA SER A 219 -9.80 35.92 18.40
C SER A 219 -10.57 37.15 18.88
N ARG A 220 -10.45 38.23 18.11
CA ARG A 220 -11.19 39.47 18.29
C ARG A 220 -12.70 39.21 18.21
N ARG A 221 -13.44 39.86 19.11
CA ARG A 221 -14.92 39.85 19.14
C ARG A 221 -15.48 40.44 17.85
N GLY A 222 -16.41 39.74 17.20
CA GLY A 222 -17.38 40.35 16.28
C GLY A 222 -17.54 39.79 14.87
N GLN A 223 -17.23 38.52 14.58
CA GLN A 223 -17.45 37.96 13.23
C GLN A 223 -18.10 36.58 13.24
N ALA A 224 -18.83 36.28 12.15
CA ALA A 224 -19.47 35.01 11.87
C ALA A 224 -18.46 33.86 11.96
N TRP A 225 -18.90 32.73 12.51
CA TRP A 225 -18.04 31.57 12.73
C TRP A 225 -18.36 30.51 11.68
N PHE A 226 -17.31 29.83 11.25
CA PHE A 226 -17.31 28.78 10.26
C PHE A 226 -17.01 27.47 10.98
N SER A 227 -17.91 26.49 10.91
CA SER A 227 -17.66 25.17 11.48
C SER A 227 -17.24 24.19 10.38
N VAL A 228 -16.02 23.65 10.48
CA VAL A 228 -15.61 22.45 9.72
C VAL A 228 -15.79 21.25 10.63
N LEU A 229 -16.65 20.31 10.24
CA LEU A 229 -16.66 19.00 10.86
C LEU A 229 -15.66 18.13 10.10
N THR A 230 -14.51 17.83 10.68
CA THR A 230 -13.56 16.85 10.11
C THR A 230 -13.87 15.48 10.68
N SER A 231 -13.95 14.48 9.81
CA SER A 231 -14.34 13.12 10.16
C SER A 231 -13.58 12.11 9.31
N VAL A 232 -13.64 10.84 9.69
CA VAL A 232 -13.06 9.74 8.93
C VAL A 232 -14.15 8.88 8.27
N GLU A 233 -13.94 8.47 7.03
CA GLU A 233 -14.70 7.42 6.33
C GLU A 233 -13.80 6.28 5.86
N SER A 234 -14.37 5.10 5.58
CA SER A 234 -13.63 3.97 5.01
C SER A 234 -13.53 4.07 3.47
N GLU A 235 -12.39 3.71 2.90
CA GLU A 235 -12.17 3.53 1.45
C GLU A 235 -12.63 2.18 0.93
#